data_AF-A0AAI8W086-F1
#
_entry.id   AF-A0AAI8W086-F1
#
_cell.length_a   1.000
_cell.length_b   1.000
_cell.length_c   1.000
_cell.angle_alpha   90.00
_cell.angle_beta   90.00
_cell.angle_gamma   90.00
#
_symmetry.space_group_name_H-M   'P 1'
#
loop_
_entity.id
_entity.type
_entity.pdbx_description
1 polymer ?
#
loop_
_entity_poly.entity_id
_entity_poly.type
_entity_poly.pdbx_seq_one_letter_code
_entity_poly.pdbx_strand_id
1 'polypeptide(L)'
;MHNTAISAALEKAKQYAKEGNEFSTNHFLEKAQKIARDAGLPEPSLSAIEIHNMHKMAISAALKKAKQYAKKGNKSSANQCLKRAQEIARDAGLPEPSLSAIEIHNMHKMAISAALREAKQYLEKAQKIARDAGLPEPSLSAEEVHNMHETAMC
;
A
#
# COMPACT_ATOMS: atom_id res chain seq x y z
N MET A 1 -18.87 32.88 -0.81
CA MET A 1 -19.01 31.45 -0.42
C MET A 1 -18.36 30.49 -1.40
N HIS A 2 -18.48 30.70 -2.73
CA HIS A 2 -17.90 29.79 -3.75
C HIS A 2 -16.37 29.60 -3.64
N ASN A 3 -15.59 30.67 -3.40
CA ASN A 3 -14.13 30.55 -3.19
C ASN A 3 -13.74 29.66 -2.01
N THR A 4 -14.51 29.68 -0.90
CA THR A 4 -14.25 28.83 0.26
C THR A 4 -14.51 27.36 -0.05
N ALA A 5 -15.56 27.06 -0.83
CA ALA A 5 -15.91 25.70 -1.23
C ALA A 5 -14.92 25.11 -2.25
N ILE A 6 -14.44 25.94 -3.19
CA ILE A 6 -13.39 25.57 -4.15
C ILE A 6 -12.09 25.24 -3.40
N SER A 7 -11.63 26.11 -2.49
CA SER A 7 -10.44 25.86 -1.70
C SER A 7 -10.56 24.60 -0.84
N ALA A 8 -11.71 24.36 -0.21
CA ALA A 8 -11.93 23.15 0.58
C ALA A 8 -11.88 21.87 -0.27
N ALA A 9 -12.41 21.90 -1.49
CA ALA A 9 -12.35 20.76 -2.42
C ALA A 9 -10.91 20.51 -2.88
N LEU A 10 -10.15 21.55 -3.23
CA LEU A 10 -8.73 21.44 -3.60
C LEU A 10 -7.89 20.89 -2.45
N GLU A 11 -8.11 21.34 -1.21
CA GLU A 11 -7.40 20.81 -0.05
C GLU A 11 -7.69 19.32 0.18
N LYS A 12 -8.93 18.86 -0.03
CA LYS A 12 -9.24 17.44 0.00
C LYS A 12 -8.56 16.67 -1.13
N ALA A 13 -8.57 17.19 -2.36
CA ALA A 13 -7.87 16.56 -3.48
C ALA A 13 -6.37 16.39 -3.19
N LYS A 14 -5.74 17.45 -2.65
CA LYS A 14 -4.36 17.43 -2.17
C LYS A 14 -4.18 16.36 -1.10
N GLN A 15 -5.01 16.34 -0.07
CA GLN A 15 -4.94 15.33 1.01
C GLN A 15 -5.01 13.90 0.45
N TYR A 16 -6.00 13.58 -0.38
CA TYR A 16 -6.12 12.24 -0.95
C TYR A 16 -4.96 11.87 -1.87
N ALA A 17 -4.35 12.87 -2.53
CA ALA A 17 -3.15 12.62 -3.31
C ALA A 17 -1.95 12.29 -2.41
N LYS A 18 -1.86 12.91 -1.22
CA LYS A 18 -0.86 12.52 -0.18
C LYS A 18 -1.03 11.07 0.26
N GLU A 19 -2.24 10.54 0.19
CA GLU A 19 -2.58 9.17 0.57
C GLU A 19 -2.43 8.16 -0.61
N GLY A 20 -2.11 8.67 -1.80
CA GLY A 20 -2.08 7.90 -3.04
C GLY A 20 -3.45 7.38 -3.46
N ASN A 21 -4.53 8.07 -3.08
CA ASN A 21 -5.91 7.73 -3.43
C ASN A 21 -6.37 8.57 -4.63
N GLU A 22 -5.96 8.12 -5.82
CA GLU A 22 -6.22 8.78 -7.09
C GLU A 22 -7.72 8.99 -7.38
N PHE A 23 -8.55 7.99 -7.06
CA PHE A 23 -10.00 8.10 -7.23
C PHE A 23 -10.56 9.29 -6.45
N SER A 24 -10.22 9.39 -5.15
CA SER A 24 -10.67 10.51 -4.33
C SER A 24 -10.01 11.83 -4.75
N THR A 25 -8.74 11.82 -5.16
CA THR A 25 -8.07 13.01 -5.71
C THR A 25 -8.84 13.58 -6.91
N ASN A 26 -9.14 12.75 -7.90
CA ASN A 26 -9.86 13.16 -9.11
C ASN A 26 -11.28 13.61 -8.78
N HIS A 27 -11.97 12.89 -7.91
CA HIS A 27 -13.31 13.28 -7.45
C HIS A 27 -13.35 14.69 -6.85
N PHE A 28 -12.39 15.03 -5.99
CA PHE A 28 -12.35 16.35 -5.36
C PHE A 28 -11.86 17.46 -6.30
N LEU A 29 -11.01 17.15 -7.28
CA LEU A 29 -10.64 18.07 -8.36
C LEU A 29 -11.85 18.40 -9.26
N GLU A 30 -12.57 17.38 -9.72
CA GLU A 30 -13.78 17.56 -10.53
C GLU A 30 -14.84 18.38 -9.76
N LYS A 31 -14.98 18.13 -8.46
CA LYS A 31 -15.87 18.91 -7.60
C LYS A 31 -15.47 20.39 -7.55
N ALA A 32 -14.17 20.69 -7.40
CA ALA A 32 -13.68 22.07 -7.40
C ALA A 32 -13.95 22.76 -8.74
N GLN A 33 -13.69 22.07 -9.85
CA GLN A 33 -13.96 22.56 -11.22
C GLN A 33 -15.44 22.81 -11.46
N LYS A 34 -16.31 21.89 -11.02
CA LYS A 34 -17.76 22.04 -11.14
C LYS A 34 -18.26 23.27 -10.39
N ILE A 35 -17.82 23.48 -9.14
CA ILE A 35 -18.22 24.66 -8.35
C ILE A 35 -17.78 25.95 -9.03
N ALA A 36 -16.59 25.97 -9.63
CA ALA A 36 -16.09 27.14 -10.36
C ALA A 36 -16.91 27.42 -11.63
N ARG A 37 -17.21 26.38 -12.43
CA ARG A 37 -18.07 26.48 -13.61
C ARG A 37 -19.45 27.02 -13.24
N ASP A 38 -20.09 26.45 -12.21
CA ASP A 38 -21.43 26.86 -11.75
C ASP A 38 -21.43 28.31 -11.24
N ALA A 39 -20.29 28.82 -10.78
CA ALA A 39 -20.11 30.20 -10.30
C ALA A 39 -19.61 31.17 -11.39
N GLY A 40 -19.39 30.72 -12.63
CA GLY A 40 -18.80 31.54 -13.69
C GLY A 40 -17.36 31.98 -13.42
N LEU A 41 -16.64 31.24 -12.58
CA LEU A 41 -15.25 31.50 -12.20
C LEU A 41 -14.28 30.71 -13.10
N PRO A 42 -13.03 31.16 -13.25
CA PRO A 42 -11.99 30.38 -13.91
C PRO A 42 -11.87 28.99 -13.28
N GLU A 43 -11.69 27.96 -14.12
CA GLU A 43 -11.53 26.61 -13.61
C GLU A 43 -10.26 26.50 -12.76
N PRO A 44 -10.37 26.07 -11.49
CA PRO A 44 -9.22 25.85 -10.65
C PRO A 44 -8.44 24.65 -11.19
N SER A 45 -7.18 24.90 -11.54
CA SER A 45 -6.20 23.88 -11.88
C SER A 45 -5.11 23.85 -10.83
N LEU A 46 -4.56 22.66 -10.56
CA LEU A 46 -3.31 22.55 -9.82
C LEU A 46 -2.16 23.05 -10.68
N SER A 47 -1.23 23.78 -10.07
CA SER A 47 0.03 24.14 -10.73
C SER A 47 0.86 22.88 -11.02
N ALA A 48 1.76 22.97 -12.00
CA ALA A 48 2.69 21.88 -12.30
C ALA A 48 3.52 21.45 -11.07
N ILE A 49 3.88 22.41 -10.20
CA ILE A 49 4.60 22.14 -8.95
C ILE A 49 3.74 21.34 -7.96
N GLU A 50 2.45 21.69 -7.83
CA GLU A 50 1.53 20.95 -6.96
C GLU A 50 1.32 19.52 -7.47
N ILE A 51 1.14 19.34 -8.78
CA ILE A 51 1.00 18.03 -9.43
C ILE A 51 2.28 17.20 -9.20
N HIS A 52 3.45 17.78 -9.44
CA HIS A 52 4.74 17.12 -9.21
C HIS A 52 4.93 16.67 -7.76
N ASN A 53 4.58 17.53 -6.82
CA ASN A 53 4.64 17.21 -5.39
C ASN A 53 3.64 16.10 -5.03
N MET A 54 2.43 16.13 -5.60
CA MET A 54 1.44 15.08 -5.41
C MET A 54 1.94 13.72 -5.90
N HIS A 55 2.57 13.65 -7.09
CA HIS A 55 3.16 12.40 -7.58
C HIS A 55 4.24 11.87 -6.64
N LYS A 56 5.16 12.72 -6.16
CA LYS A 56 6.19 12.32 -5.18
C LYS A 56 5.57 11.77 -3.90
N MET A 57 4.49 12.38 -3.42
CA MET A 57 3.82 11.93 -2.20
C MET A 57 3.07 10.62 -2.43
N ALA A 58 2.40 10.45 -3.56
CA ALA A 58 1.72 9.21 -3.93
C ALA A 58 2.70 8.03 -4.06
N ILE A 59 3.87 8.26 -4.68
CA ILE A 59 4.98 7.29 -4.73
C ILE A 59 5.40 6.90 -3.30
N SER A 60 5.65 7.88 -2.43
CA SER A 60 6.04 7.63 -1.04
C SER A 60 4.97 6.83 -0.27
N ALA A 61 3.68 7.17 -0.45
CA ALA A 61 2.57 6.45 0.16
C ALA A 61 2.48 5.00 -0.31
N ALA A 62 2.66 4.76 -1.61
CA ALA A 62 2.67 3.42 -2.19
C ALA A 62 3.84 2.58 -1.64
N LEU A 63 5.05 3.15 -1.57
CA LEU A 63 6.20 2.48 -0.95
C LEU A 63 5.99 2.19 0.54
N LYS A 64 5.36 3.11 1.28
CA LYS A 64 5.01 2.88 2.69
C LYS A 64 4.03 1.72 2.84
N LYS A 65 2.98 1.66 2.00
CA LYS A 65 2.04 0.54 1.96
C LYS A 65 2.73 -0.78 1.61
N ALA A 66 3.64 -0.77 0.63
CA ALA A 66 4.44 -1.94 0.26
C ALA A 66 5.20 -2.51 1.48
N LYS A 67 5.91 -1.63 2.21
CA LYS A 67 6.62 -1.99 3.45
C LYS A 67 5.67 -2.51 4.53
N GLN A 68 4.46 -1.96 4.66
CA GLN A 68 3.46 -2.44 5.61
C GLN A 68 2.91 -3.83 5.26
N TYR A 69 2.63 -4.10 3.99
CA TYR A 69 2.18 -5.42 3.54
C TYR A 69 3.27 -6.47 3.72
N ALA A 70 4.53 -6.13 3.44
CA ALA A 70 5.67 -7.00 3.72
C ALA A 70 5.78 -7.35 5.21
N LYS A 71 5.62 -6.37 6.12
CA LYS A 71 5.58 -6.62 7.58
C LYS A 71 4.46 -7.57 8.00
N LYS A 72 3.38 -7.67 7.23
CA LYS A 72 2.23 -8.55 7.47
C LYS A 72 2.35 -9.91 6.78
N GLY A 73 3.45 -10.21 6.09
CA GLY A 73 3.57 -11.47 5.34
C GLY A 73 2.94 -11.43 3.94
N ASN A 74 2.26 -10.34 3.57
CA ASN A 74 1.55 -10.27 2.30
C ASN A 74 2.47 -9.75 1.18
N LYS A 75 3.25 -10.66 0.60
CA LYS A 75 4.18 -10.39 -0.50
C LYS A 75 3.46 -9.91 -1.77
N SER A 76 2.33 -10.50 -2.12
CA SER A 76 1.57 -10.13 -3.32
C SER A 76 1.11 -8.66 -3.27
N SER A 77 0.47 -8.24 -2.17
CA SER A 77 0.05 -6.84 -2.00
C SER A 77 1.25 -5.89 -1.85
N ALA A 78 2.36 -6.34 -1.27
CA ALA A 78 3.58 -5.54 -1.21
C ALA A 78 4.14 -5.25 -2.62
N ASN A 79 4.20 -6.27 -3.48
CA ASN A 79 4.66 -6.15 -4.86
C ASN A 79 3.71 -5.30 -5.72
N GLN A 80 2.39 -5.43 -5.53
CA GLN A 80 1.42 -4.57 -6.20
C GLN A 80 1.61 -3.08 -5.84
N CYS A 81 1.84 -2.78 -4.55
CA CYS A 81 2.10 -1.41 -4.13
C CYS A 81 3.41 -0.86 -4.72
N LEU A 82 4.44 -1.70 -4.86
CA LEU A 82 5.69 -1.33 -5.52
C LEU A 82 5.48 -0.99 -7.00
N LYS A 83 4.80 -1.88 -7.74
CA LYS A 83 4.46 -1.64 -9.15
C LYS A 83 3.67 -0.35 -9.32
N ARG A 84 2.71 -0.09 -8.43
CA ARG A 84 1.94 1.16 -8.46
C ARG A 84 2.82 2.39 -8.27
N ALA A 85 3.82 2.33 -7.37
CA ALA A 85 4.77 3.42 -7.20
C ALA A 85 5.61 3.68 -8.47
N GLN A 86 5.99 2.60 -9.18
CA GLN A 86 6.74 2.69 -10.44
C GLN A 86 5.88 3.26 -11.58
N GLU A 87 4.63 2.81 -11.71
CA GLU A 87 3.66 3.36 -12.68
C GLU A 87 3.45 4.86 -12.47
N ILE A 88 3.17 5.29 -11.24
CA ILE A 88 2.99 6.72 -10.93
C ILE A 88 4.25 7.52 -11.29
N ALA A 89 5.44 6.99 -11.01
CA ALA A 89 6.67 7.66 -11.35
C ALA A 89 6.85 7.79 -12.87
N ARG A 90 6.56 6.72 -13.62
CA ARG A 90 6.63 6.70 -15.08
C ARG A 90 5.66 7.69 -15.71
N ASP A 91 4.40 7.67 -15.29
CA ASP A 91 3.35 8.56 -15.79
C ASP A 91 3.69 10.03 -15.49
N ALA A 92 4.36 10.28 -14.38
CA ALA A 92 4.80 11.61 -13.96
C ALA A 92 6.13 12.07 -14.59
N GLY A 93 6.81 11.23 -15.39
CA GLY A 93 8.17 11.51 -15.87
C GLY A 93 9.20 11.63 -14.74
N LEU A 94 8.93 11.04 -13.58
CA LEU A 94 9.81 10.97 -12.42
C LEU A 94 10.72 9.75 -12.50
N PRO A 95 11.90 9.78 -11.84
CA PRO A 95 12.71 8.59 -11.67
C PRO A 95 11.89 7.48 -11.01
N GLU A 96 11.88 6.30 -11.63
CA GLU A 96 11.18 5.16 -11.06
C GLU A 96 11.79 4.80 -9.70
N PRO A 97 10.98 4.66 -8.64
CA PRO A 97 11.46 4.20 -7.36
C PRO A 97 11.93 2.75 -7.49
N SER A 98 13.24 2.54 -7.49
CA SER A 98 13.83 1.23 -7.28
C SER A 98 14.03 1.04 -5.78
N LEU A 99 13.44 0.00 -5.19
CA LEU A 99 13.95 -0.50 -3.92
C LEU A 99 15.31 -1.12 -4.18
N SER A 100 16.28 -0.84 -3.31
CA SER A 100 17.56 -1.55 -3.36
C SER A 100 17.34 -3.06 -3.20
N ALA A 101 18.24 -3.88 -3.75
CA ALA A 101 18.22 -5.33 -3.52
C ALA A 101 18.16 -5.68 -2.01
N ILE A 102 18.80 -4.84 -1.18
CA ILE A 102 18.77 -4.93 0.29
C ILE A 102 17.35 -4.68 0.83
N GLU A 103 16.65 -3.66 0.35
CA GLU A 103 15.28 -3.37 0.77
C GLU A 103 14.29 -4.46 0.35
N ILE A 104 14.42 -5.00 -0.86
CA ILE A 104 13.61 -6.13 -1.34
C ILE A 104 13.89 -7.37 -0.49
N HIS A 105 15.16 -7.68 -0.24
CA HIS A 105 15.55 -8.79 0.62
C HIS A 105 14.99 -8.64 2.04
N ASN A 106 15.09 -7.45 2.61
CA ASN A 106 14.53 -7.15 3.93
C ASN A 106 13.00 -7.30 3.93
N MET A 107 12.30 -6.83 2.89
CA MET A 107 10.85 -7.02 2.78
C MET A 107 10.45 -8.50 2.71
N HIS A 108 11.18 -9.32 1.94
CA HIS A 108 10.95 -10.77 1.89
C HIS A 108 11.23 -11.43 3.24
N LYS A 109 12.35 -11.09 3.90
CA LYS A 109 12.68 -11.61 5.23
C LYS A 109 11.63 -11.25 6.28
N MET A 110 11.08 -10.04 6.22
CA MET A 110 9.97 -9.62 7.08
C MET A 110 8.70 -10.41 6.79
N ALA A 111 8.39 -10.63 5.51
CA ALA A 111 7.20 -11.37 5.12
C ALA A 111 7.27 -12.84 5.57
N ILE A 112 8.41 -13.49 5.36
CA ILE A 112 8.66 -14.87 5.82
C ILE A 112 8.57 -14.95 7.35
N SER A 113 9.24 -14.04 8.06
CA SER A 113 9.18 -13.99 9.53
C SER A 113 7.75 -13.84 10.05
N ALA A 114 6.92 -13.02 9.38
CA ALA A 114 5.53 -12.82 9.76
C ALA A 114 4.70 -14.08 9.52
N ALA A 115 4.85 -14.73 8.37
CA ALA A 115 4.16 -15.98 8.04
C ALA A 115 4.54 -17.12 9.00
N LEU A 116 5.83 -17.26 9.33
CA LEU A 116 6.30 -18.24 10.31
C LEU A 116 5.73 -18.01 11.71
N ARG A 117 5.62 -16.74 12.14
CA ARG A 117 5.01 -16.40 13.43
C ARG A 117 3.53 -16.77 13.46
N GLU A 118 2.80 -16.49 12.39
CA GLU A 118 1.38 -16.84 12.28
C GLU A 118 1.18 -18.36 12.27
N ALA A 119 2.00 -19.10 11.52
CA ALA A 119 1.98 -20.56 11.50
C ALA A 119 2.23 -21.18 12.88
N LYS A 120 3.20 -20.64 13.64
CA LYS A 120 3.45 -21.06 15.03
C LYS A 120 2.23 -20.85 15.93
N GLN A 121 1.56 -19.72 15.82
CA GLN A 121 0.36 -19.44 16.60
C GLN A 121 -0.80 -20.41 16.27
N TYR A 122 -0.96 -20.78 15.00
CA TYR A 122 -1.95 -21.79 14.62
C TYR A 122 -1.57 -23.18 15.13
N LEU A 123 -0.29 -23.55 15.08
CA LEU A 123 0.19 -24.83 15.60
C LEU A 123 -0.04 -24.92 17.12
N GLU A 124 0.32 -23.88 17.88
CA GLU A 124 0.09 -23.83 19.33
C GLU A 124 -1.41 -23.98 19.68
N LYS A 125 -2.30 -23.35 18.90
CA LYS A 125 -3.74 -23.53 19.05
C LYS A 125 -4.19 -24.96 18.76
N ALA A 126 -3.69 -25.56 17.68
CA ALA A 126 -4.02 -26.93 17.31
C ALA A 126 -3.53 -27.94 18.35
N GLN A 127 -2.31 -27.75 18.89
CA GLN A 127 -1.76 -28.55 19.98
C GLN A 127 -2.58 -28.43 21.27
N LYS A 128 -3.05 -27.22 21.59
CA LYS A 128 -3.95 -27.02 22.72
C LYS A 128 -5.26 -27.79 22.53
N ILE A 129 -5.89 -27.68 21.36
CA ILE A 129 -7.12 -28.41 21.04
C ILE A 129 -6.91 -29.93 21.13
N ALA A 130 -5.78 -30.43 20.60
CA ALA A 130 -5.45 -31.84 20.67
C ALA A 130 -5.27 -32.33 22.11
N ARG A 131 -4.52 -31.57 22.95
CA ARG A 131 -4.40 -31.87 24.39
C ARG A 131 -5.73 -31.91 25.11
N ASP A 132 -6.56 -30.89 24.90
CA ASP A 132 -7.87 -30.79 25.54
C ASP A 132 -8.80 -31.95 25.12
N ALA A 133 -8.60 -32.50 23.92
CA ALA A 133 -9.32 -33.65 23.39
C ALA A 133 -8.67 -35.02 23.69
N GLY A 134 -7.50 -35.07 24.34
CA GLY A 134 -6.74 -36.30 24.54
C GLY A 134 -6.20 -36.93 23.25
N LEU A 135 -6.06 -36.14 22.18
CA LEU A 135 -5.53 -36.56 20.89
C LEU A 135 -4.02 -36.31 20.80
N PRO A 136 -3.29 -37.03 19.92
CA PRO A 136 -1.90 -36.73 19.63
C PRO A 136 -1.72 -35.27 19.18
N GLU A 137 -0.72 -34.59 19.76
CA GLU A 137 -0.41 -33.22 19.39
C GLU A 137 0.20 -33.13 17.99
N PRO A 138 -0.35 -32.30 17.09
CA PRO A 138 0.25 -32.08 15.78
C PRO A 138 1.61 -31.38 15.93
N SER A 139 2.56 -31.76 15.07
CA SER A 139 3.87 -31.13 14.92
C SER A 139 4.12 -30.80 13.45
N LEU A 140 4.93 -29.77 13.19
CA LEU A 140 5.40 -29.47 11.84
C LEU A 140 6.77 -30.12 11.66
N SER A 141 6.89 -30.99 10.65
CA SER A 141 8.16 -31.53 10.19
C SER A 141 9.03 -30.45 9.54
N ALA A 142 10.34 -30.68 9.46
CA ALA A 142 11.26 -29.78 8.78
C ALA A 142 10.90 -29.58 7.30
N GLU A 143 10.39 -30.63 6.62
CA GLU A 143 9.88 -30.55 5.25
C GLU A 143 8.62 -29.70 5.12
N GLU A 144 7.68 -29.75 6.08
CA GLU A 144 6.48 -28.89 6.05
C GLU A 144 6.84 -27.42 6.26
N VAL A 145 7.81 -27.14 7.14
CA VAL A 145 8.36 -25.79 7.31
C VAL A 145 9.11 -25.32 6.07
N HIS A 146 9.81 -26.22 5.37
CA HIS A 146 10.51 -25.92 4.12
C HIS A 146 9.54 -25.69 2.94
N ASN A 147 8.48 -26.49 2.81
CA ASN A 147 7.47 -26.26 1.79
C ASN A 147 6.72 -24.96 2.02
N MET A 148 6.43 -24.57 3.27
CA MET A 148 5.90 -23.24 3.57
C MET A 148 6.84 -22.10 3.14
N HIS A 149 8.16 -22.34 3.12
CA HIS A 149 9.14 -21.39 2.61
C HIS A 149 9.05 -21.26 1.08
N GLU A 150 8.94 -22.36 0.35
CA GLU A 150 8.80 -22.33 -1.12
C GLU A 150 7.47 -21.73 -1.59
N THR A 151 6.35 -22.09 -0.96
CA THR A 151 5.02 -21.54 -1.33
C THR A 151 4.92 -20.04 -1.04
N ALA A 152 5.68 -19.52 -0.07
CA ALA A 152 5.79 -18.08 0.19
C ALA A 152 6.74 -17.36 -0.81
N MET A 153 7.56 -18.11 -1.55
CA MET A 153 8.51 -17.59 -2.55
C MET A 153 7.96 -17.56 -3.98
N CYS A 154 6.88 -18.28 -4.30
CA CYS A 154 6.08 -18.06 -5.51
C CYS A 154 5.23 -16.77 -5.43
#